data_AF-A0A383BFD0-F1
#
_entry.id   AF-A0A383BFD0-F1
#
_cell.length_a   1.000
_cell.length_b   1.000
_cell.length_c   1.000
_cell.angle_alpha   90.00
_cell.angle_beta   90.00
_cell.angle_gamma   90.00
#
_symmetry.space_group_name_H-M   'P 1'
#
loop_
_entity.id
_entity.type
_entity.pdbx_description
1 polymer ?
#
loop_
_entity_poly.entity_id
_entity_poly.type
_entity_poly.pdbx_seq_one_letter_code
_entity_poly.pdbx_strand_id
1 'polypeptide(L)' 'MPTREDAWNLLCEYTKSDSLIRHALAVEQVMRKMAQKYGEDEELWAMT' A
#
# COMPACT_ATOMS: atom_id res chain seq x y z
N MET A 1 7.08 7.49 12.28
CA MET A 1 6.09 6.99 11.31
C MET A 1 6.46 5.54 11.03
N PRO A 2 5.49 4.61 10.96
CA PRO A 2 5.75 3.26 10.47
C PRO A 2 6.30 3.34 9.04
N THR A 3 7.17 2.41 8.67
CA THR A 3 7.72 2.31 7.32
C THR A 3 6.81 1.48 6.42
N ARG A 4 7.02 1.57 5.09
CA ARG A 4 6.32 0.71 4.13
C ARG A 4 6.57 -0.78 4.40
N GLU A 5 7.74 -1.12 4.90
CA GLU A 5 8.09 -2.48 5.28
C GLU A 5 7.31 -2.94 6.53
N ASP A 6 7.13 -2.07 7.52
CA ASP A 6 6.29 -2.37 8.69
C ASP A 6 4.82 -2.62 8.29
N ALA A 7 4.28 -1.77 7.39
CA ALA A 7 2.93 -1.94 6.85
C ALA A 7 2.79 -3.25 6.04
N TRP A 8 3.80 -3.59 5.23
CA TRP A 8 3.83 -4.83 4.46
C TRP A 8 3.89 -6.07 5.36
N ASN A 9 4.72 -6.04 6.40
CA ASN A 9 4.83 -7.13 7.35
C ASN A 9 3.51 -7.36 8.09
N LEU A 10 2.86 -6.28 8.53
CA LEU A 10 1.55 -6.36 9.16
C LEU A 10 0.48 -6.91 8.21
N LEU A 11 0.45 -6.43 6.96
CA LEU A 11 -0.46 -6.95 5.93
C LEU A 11 -0.26 -8.46 5.74
N CYS A 12 0.98 -8.91 5.59
CA CYS A 12 1.32 -10.33 5.42
C CYS A 12 1.04 -11.15 6.69
N GLU A 13 1.10 -10.54 7.87
CA GLU A 13 0.76 -11.20 9.14
C GLU A 13 -0.72 -11.59 9.20
N TYR A 14 -1.61 -10.69 8.81
CA TYR A 14 -3.06 -10.91 8.90
C TYR A 14 -3.70 -11.41 7.61
N THR A 15 -3.06 -11.22 6.46
CA THR A 15 -3.57 -11.62 5.14
C THR A 15 -2.76 -12.78 4.60
N LYS A 16 -3.32 -13.99 4.68
CA LYS A 16 -2.66 -15.21 4.18
C LYS A 16 -3.10 -15.64 2.78
N SER A 17 -4.10 -14.95 2.21
CA SER A 17 -4.61 -15.26 0.89
C SER A 17 -3.85 -14.51 -0.19
N ASP A 18 -3.26 -15.25 -1.12
CA ASP A 18 -2.54 -14.68 -2.27
C ASP A 18 -3.40 -13.71 -3.10
N SER A 19 -4.72 -13.97 -3.22
CA SER A 19 -5.60 -13.08 -3.96
C SER A 19 -5.78 -11.73 -3.26
N LEU A 20 -5.89 -11.74 -1.92
CA LEU A 20 -5.98 -10.52 -1.11
C LEU A 20 -4.66 -9.75 -1.08
N ILE A 21 -3.53 -10.44 -1.03
CA ILE A 21 -2.20 -9.81 -1.15
C ILE A 21 -2.07 -9.10 -2.51
N ARG A 22 -2.44 -9.77 -3.61
CA ARG A 22 -2.44 -9.16 -4.94
C ARG A 22 -3.40 -7.97 -5.04
N HIS A 23 -4.55 -8.05 -4.38
CA HIS A 23 -5.50 -6.94 -4.32
C HIS A 23 -4.89 -5.73 -3.62
N ALA A 24 -4.26 -5.91 -2.45
CA ALA A 24 -3.59 -4.84 -1.72
C ALA A 24 -2.48 -4.17 -2.54
N LEU A 25 -1.65 -4.96 -3.25
CA LEU A 25 -0.63 -4.42 -4.16
C LEU A 25 -1.23 -3.60 -5.31
N ALA A 26 -2.37 -4.02 -5.87
CA ALA A 26 -3.06 -3.26 -6.89
C ALA A 26 -3.60 -1.92 -6.34
N VAL A 27 -4.14 -1.92 -5.12
CA VAL A 27 -4.59 -0.70 -4.43
C VAL A 27 -3.41 0.24 -4.17
N GLU A 28 -2.27 -0.27 -3.69
CA GLU A 28 -1.04 0.53 -3.49
C GLU A 28 -0.67 1.31 -4.76
N GLN A 29 -0.67 0.64 -5.92
CA GLN A 29 -0.35 1.29 -7.19
C GLN A 29 -1.38 2.34 -7.62
N VAL A 30 -2.66 2.10 -7.34
CA VAL A 30 -3.72 3.10 -7.60
C VAL A 30 -3.50 4.33 -6.71
N MET A 31 -3.19 4.14 -5.43
CA MET A 31 -2.98 5.24 -4.48
C MET A 31 -1.75 6.07 -4.84
N ARG A 32 -0.63 5.43 -5.21
CA ARG A 32 0.56 6.14 -5.73
C ARG A 32 0.20 6.98 -6.96
N LYS A 33 -0.61 6.43 -7.88
CA LYS A 33 -1.02 7.19 -9.07
C LYS A 33 -1.97 8.34 -8.75
N MET A 34 -2.84 8.18 -7.76
CA MET A 34 -3.67 9.27 -7.27
C MET A 34 -2.83 10.36 -6.62
N ALA A 35 -1.86 10.01 -5.77
CA ALA A 35 -0.96 10.99 -5.16
C ALA A 35 -0.24 11.83 -6.22
N GLN A 36 0.31 11.19 -7.27
CA GLN A 36 0.90 11.91 -8.42
C GLN A 36 -0.08 12.88 -9.08
N LYS A 37 -1.34 12.46 -9.26
CA LYS A 37 -2.37 13.28 -9.90
C LYS A 37 -2.75 14.50 -9.05
N TYR A 38 -2.73 14.36 -7.73
CA TYR A 38 -3.09 15.42 -6.79
C TYR A 38 -1.89 16.23 -6.28
N GLY A 39 -0.66 15.83 -6.64
CA GLY A 39 0.57 16.49 -6.18
C GLY A 39 0.90 16.20 -4.71
N GLU A 40 0.44 15.06 -4.21
CA GLU A 40 0.59 14.60 -2.83
C GLU A 40 1.76 13.63 -2.68
N ASP A 41 2.10 13.27 -1.44
CA ASP A 41 3.17 12.32 -1.11
C ASP A 41 2.80 10.88 -1.48
N GLU A 42 3.50 10.32 -2.48
CA GLU A 42 3.26 8.96 -2.98
C GLU A 42 3.53 7.86 -1.94
N GLU A 43 4.55 8.03 -1.09
CA GLU A 43 4.90 7.02 -0.09
C GLU A 43 3.88 7.02 1.05
N LEU A 44 3.40 8.20 1.45
CA LEU A 44 2.33 8.30 2.45
C LEU A 44 1.04 7.64 1.95
N TRP A 45 0.64 7.94 0.71
CA TRP A 45 -0.58 7.39 0.12
C TRP A 45 -0.48 5.90 -0.21
N ALA A 46 0.72 5.38 -0.46
CA ALA A 46 0.96 3.94 -0.62
C ALA A 46 0.75 3.15 0.68
N MET A 47 0.81 3.81 1.84
CA MET A 47 0.67 3.18 3.16
C MET A 47 -0.74 3.27 3.76
N THR A 48 -1.68 3.96 3.09
CA THR A 48 -3.09 4.14 3.52
C THR A 48 -4.06 3.35 2.65
#